data_AF-A0A060YDJ0-F1
#
_entry.id   AF-A0A060YDJ0-F1
#
_cell.length_a   1.000
_cell.length_b   1.000
_cell.length_c   1.000
_cell.angle_alpha   90.00
_cell.angle_beta   90.00
_cell.angle_gamma   90.00
#
_symmetry.space_group_name_H-M   'P 1'
#
loop_
_entity.id
_entity.type
_entity.pdbx_description
1 polymer ?
#
loop_
_entity_poly.entity_id
_entity_poly.type
_entity_poly.pdbx_seq_one_letter_code
_entity_poly.pdbx_strand_id
1 'polypeptide(L)'
;MGRCTQIHFNTNLEKLSNIFPKCLAQRPPYCLPPPPDLVAIPDFQSGAMENWGLITFRETSLLYDPTTSSASDRLWVTKVIAHELAHQWFGNLVTMKWWNDIWLNEGFATYMEYISVDTTYPKLRVEDYLLDTCFVAIGRDSLNSSRPISSVAESPTQIKEMFDTVSYNKGACVLHMLRHYLTDQVFQIGIMRYLRRYSYSNARNQDLWDSVANTCSEEEFTSGGHCYSNSQAAKNAYLYAGEHLDLTTMMNTWTLQTGVPLVTVARQGSRLVLKQERFLRTTHPSDPAWPSLQQGYLWHIPLTYRTDTSSSIHRHLMTTLTDSVEVGEEVGWVKVNVDMAGYYLVHYDGPGWDDLIQLLKDNHTALSFMDRTHLIHNAFQLTT
;
A
#
# COMPACT_ATOMS: atom_id res chain seq x y z
N MET A 1 -23.82 8.88 34.95
CA MET A 1 -22.92 8.09 34.09
C MET A 1 -23.77 7.40 33.04
N GLY A 2 -23.78 7.94 31.82
CA GLY A 2 -24.44 7.28 30.68
C GLY A 2 -23.71 5.98 30.35
N ARG A 3 -24.44 4.95 29.94
CA ARG A 3 -23.87 3.65 29.56
C ARG A 3 -23.17 3.80 28.20
N CYS A 4 -21.87 4.06 28.18
CA CYS A 4 -21.07 3.81 26.99
C CYS A 4 -21.12 2.31 26.71
N THR A 5 -21.51 1.94 25.49
CA THR A 5 -21.60 0.52 25.12
C THR A 5 -20.28 0.16 24.46
N GLN A 6 -19.57 -0.85 24.97
CA GLN A 6 -18.47 -1.44 24.21
C GLN A 6 -19.11 -2.03 22.94
N ILE A 7 -18.68 -1.61 21.75
CA ILE A 7 -19.16 -2.27 20.53
C ILE A 7 -18.82 -3.74 20.70
N HIS A 8 -19.82 -4.62 20.70
CA HIS A 8 -19.60 -6.05 20.84
C HIS A 8 -18.87 -6.58 19.60
N PHE A 9 -17.54 -6.49 19.63
CA PHE A 9 -16.64 -7.02 18.60
C PHE A 9 -16.34 -8.52 18.79
N ASN A 10 -16.79 -9.15 19.88
CA ASN A 10 -16.54 -10.58 20.14
C ASN A 10 -17.03 -11.51 19.01
N THR A 11 -18.12 -11.18 18.33
CA THR A 11 -18.60 -11.94 17.15
C THR A 11 -17.91 -11.58 15.83
N ASN A 12 -17.07 -10.54 15.82
CA ASN A 12 -16.37 -10.05 14.63
C ASN A 12 -14.85 -10.24 14.69
N LEU A 13 -14.26 -10.50 15.87
CA LEU A 13 -12.91 -11.05 16.00
C LEU A 13 -12.78 -12.38 15.25
N GLU A 14 -13.80 -13.24 15.29
CA GLU A 14 -13.85 -14.48 14.48
C GLU A 14 -13.92 -14.21 12.96
N LYS A 15 -14.49 -13.09 12.53
CA LYS A 15 -14.55 -12.70 11.10
C LYS A 15 -13.27 -12.01 10.65
N LEU A 16 -12.69 -11.16 11.49
CA LEU A 16 -11.34 -10.64 11.30
C LEU A 16 -10.34 -11.79 11.28
N SER A 17 -10.44 -12.80 12.15
CA SER A 17 -9.64 -14.04 12.08
C SER A 17 -10.02 -14.99 10.93
N ASN A 18 -11.09 -14.70 10.18
CA ASN A 18 -11.35 -15.36 8.89
C ASN A 18 -10.65 -14.62 7.73
N ILE A 19 -10.26 -13.35 7.91
CA ILE A 19 -9.52 -12.50 6.95
C ILE A 19 -8.01 -12.54 7.23
N PHE A 20 -7.61 -12.40 8.50
CA PHE A 20 -6.30 -12.76 9.06
C PHE A 20 -6.33 -14.27 9.26
N PRO A 21 -5.87 -15.08 8.29
CA PRO A 21 -6.72 -16.10 7.73
C PRO A 21 -7.04 -17.26 8.69
N LYS A 22 -7.92 -18.14 8.20
CA LYS A 22 -7.93 -19.60 8.43
C LYS A 22 -6.55 -20.31 8.24
N CYS A 23 -5.44 -19.57 8.23
CA CYS A 23 -4.02 -19.93 8.13
C CYS A 23 -3.57 -21.04 9.08
N LEU A 24 -4.38 -21.36 10.08
CA LEU A 24 -4.01 -22.21 11.20
C LEU A 24 -4.88 -23.44 11.35
N ALA A 25 -5.93 -23.54 10.53
CA ALA A 25 -6.86 -24.66 10.58
C ALA A 25 -6.27 -25.97 10.04
N GLN A 26 -5.12 -25.96 9.36
CA GLN A 26 -4.50 -27.19 8.85
C GLN A 26 -3.36 -27.76 9.71
N ARG A 27 -2.90 -27.04 10.74
CA ARG A 27 -2.12 -27.61 11.87
C ARG A 27 -2.32 -26.77 13.15
N PRO A 28 -3.31 -27.07 14.00
CA PRO A 28 -3.26 -26.64 15.39
C PRO A 28 -2.01 -27.23 16.09
N PRO A 29 -1.31 -26.50 16.98
CA PRO A 29 -1.77 -25.31 17.73
C PRO A 29 -0.94 -24.01 17.61
N TYR A 30 -0.04 -23.82 16.63
CA TYR A 30 1.12 -22.91 16.84
C TYR A 30 1.09 -21.44 16.36
N CYS A 31 0.02 -20.85 15.81
CA CYS A 31 0.12 -19.44 15.35
C CYS A 31 -1.12 -18.55 15.49
N LEU A 32 -2.15 -18.94 16.27
CA LEU A 32 -3.22 -17.99 16.58
C LEU A 32 -2.79 -17.23 17.85
N PRO A 33 -2.58 -15.92 17.81
CA PRO A 33 -2.45 -15.15 19.04
C PRO A 33 -3.73 -15.35 19.88
N PRO A 34 -3.62 -15.48 21.21
CA PRO A 34 -4.80 -15.61 22.06
C PRO A 34 -5.70 -14.37 21.89
N PRO A 35 -7.03 -14.48 22.07
CA PRO A 35 -7.91 -13.32 22.02
C PRO A 35 -7.41 -12.23 22.98
N PRO A 36 -7.09 -11.03 22.50
CA PRO A 36 -6.55 -9.98 23.36
C PRO A 36 -7.66 -9.32 24.17
N ASP A 37 -7.31 -8.88 25.37
CA ASP A 37 -8.12 -7.90 26.10
C ASP A 37 -7.99 -6.53 25.43
N LEU A 38 -9.10 -5.80 25.31
CA LEU A 38 -9.18 -4.47 24.70
C LEU A 38 -9.57 -3.47 25.81
N VAL A 39 -8.66 -2.57 26.18
CA VAL A 39 -8.86 -1.66 27.32
C VAL A 39 -8.84 -0.20 26.89
N ALA A 40 -9.89 0.54 27.24
CA ALA A 40 -9.93 1.99 27.09
C ALA A 40 -9.22 2.65 28.29
N ILE A 41 -8.21 3.46 28.01
CA ILE A 41 -7.41 4.22 28.98
C ILE A 41 -7.80 5.70 28.85
N PRO A 42 -8.21 6.36 29.95
CA PRO A 42 -8.62 7.78 29.93
C PRO A 42 -7.51 8.72 29.45
N ASP A 43 -6.29 8.53 29.94
CA ASP A 43 -5.12 9.34 29.61
C ASP A 43 -4.12 8.53 28.78
N PHE A 44 -4.18 8.67 27.46
CA PHE A 44 -3.34 7.91 26.53
C PHE A 44 -2.74 8.80 25.43
N GLN A 45 -1.40 8.75 25.27
CA GLN A 45 -0.68 9.62 24.35
C GLN A 45 -1.07 9.36 22.89
N SER A 46 -1.03 8.08 22.49
CA SER A 46 -1.32 7.63 21.13
C SER A 46 -2.83 7.39 20.92
N GLY A 47 -3.20 6.92 19.72
CA GLY A 47 -4.56 6.45 19.45
C GLY A 47 -4.84 5.10 20.13
N ALA A 48 -3.90 4.18 20.02
CA ALA A 48 -3.86 2.86 20.67
C ALA A 48 -2.42 2.32 20.70
N MET A 49 -2.22 1.12 21.26
CA MET A 49 -0.95 0.39 21.32
C MET A 49 -1.23 -1.12 21.44
N GLU A 50 -0.51 -1.89 20.64
CA GLU A 50 -0.79 -3.27 20.26
C GLU A 50 -0.33 -4.35 21.27
N ASN A 51 -0.07 -3.98 22.52
CA ASN A 51 0.60 -4.88 23.48
C ASN A 51 -0.01 -6.29 23.47
N TRP A 52 0.82 -7.32 23.30
CA TRP A 52 0.34 -8.65 22.96
C TRP A 52 -0.53 -9.26 24.07
N GLY A 53 -1.82 -9.45 23.77
CA GLY A 53 -2.81 -9.96 24.72
C GLY A 53 -3.53 -8.88 25.55
N LEU A 54 -3.08 -7.62 25.52
CA LEU A 54 -3.70 -6.50 26.24
C LEU A 54 -3.54 -5.20 25.43
N ILE A 55 -4.39 -5.00 24.43
CA ILE A 55 -4.34 -3.84 23.57
C ILE A 55 -4.98 -2.65 24.30
N THR A 56 -4.25 -1.54 24.36
CA THR A 56 -4.70 -0.32 25.06
C THR A 56 -5.11 0.75 24.06
N PHE A 57 -6.25 1.40 24.29
CA PHE A 57 -6.82 2.41 23.42
C PHE A 57 -7.07 3.70 24.18
N ARG A 58 -7.01 4.84 23.51
CA ARG A 58 -7.73 6.03 23.97
C ARG A 58 -9.24 5.74 23.97
N GLU A 59 -10.01 6.35 24.87
CA GLU A 59 -11.47 6.18 24.91
C GLU A 59 -12.14 6.43 23.54
N THR A 60 -11.73 7.47 22.82
CA THR A 60 -12.24 7.81 21.47
C THR A 60 -11.89 6.80 20.38
N SER A 61 -10.98 5.87 20.65
CA SER A 61 -10.52 4.84 19.71
C SER A 61 -11.14 3.46 19.98
N LEU A 62 -11.92 3.31 21.05
CA LEU A 62 -12.57 2.03 21.41
C LEU A 62 -14.05 2.17 21.77
N LEU A 63 -14.43 3.24 22.47
CA LEU A 63 -15.79 3.43 22.94
C LEU A 63 -16.63 4.12 21.86
N TYR A 64 -17.89 3.69 21.74
CA TYR A 64 -18.86 4.26 20.82
C TYR A 64 -20.21 4.37 21.51
N ASP A 65 -20.84 5.54 21.39
CA ASP A 65 -22.16 5.81 21.91
C ASP A 65 -23.11 6.14 20.74
N PRO A 66 -24.11 5.30 20.44
CA PRO A 66 -25.07 5.56 19.36
C PRO A 66 -25.80 6.91 19.45
N THR A 67 -25.85 7.54 20.63
CA THR A 67 -26.54 8.82 20.84
C THR A 67 -25.67 10.04 20.62
N THR A 68 -24.34 9.91 20.74
CA THR A 68 -23.40 11.04 20.68
C THR A 68 -22.29 10.86 19.64
N SER A 69 -21.91 9.63 19.30
CA SER A 69 -20.88 9.32 18.32
C SER A 69 -21.42 9.33 16.88
N SER A 70 -20.70 10.02 16.01
CA SER A 70 -21.00 10.16 14.59
C SER A 70 -20.67 8.89 13.78
N ALA A 71 -21.08 8.87 12.51
CA ALA A 71 -20.69 7.80 11.59
C ALA A 71 -19.17 7.76 11.34
N SER A 72 -18.50 8.92 11.32
CA SER A 72 -17.03 9.01 11.23
C SER A 72 -16.35 8.47 12.48
N ASP A 73 -16.94 8.67 13.67
CA ASP A 73 -16.39 8.10 14.91
C ASP A 73 -16.49 6.57 14.89
N ARG A 74 -17.63 6.03 14.41
CA ARG A 74 -17.78 4.59 14.22
C ARG A 74 -16.73 4.02 13.27
N LEU A 75 -16.49 4.70 12.15
CA LEU A 75 -15.47 4.30 11.19
C LEU A 75 -14.09 4.33 11.85
N TRP A 76 -13.73 5.43 12.52
CA TRP A 76 -12.47 5.59 13.23
C TRP A 76 -12.22 4.45 14.22
N VAL A 77 -13.15 4.21 15.14
CA VAL A 77 -13.06 3.12 16.12
C VAL A 77 -12.88 1.77 15.44
N THR A 78 -13.63 1.50 14.37
CA THR A 78 -13.53 0.24 13.62
C THR A 78 -12.15 0.08 12.98
N LYS A 79 -11.61 1.15 12.38
CA LYS A 79 -10.27 1.16 11.77
C LYS A 79 -9.17 0.95 12.81
N VAL A 80 -9.18 1.68 13.91
CA VAL A 80 -8.14 1.55 14.95
C VAL A 80 -8.17 0.14 15.56
N ILE A 81 -9.34 -0.43 15.85
CA ILE A 81 -9.41 -1.82 16.31
C ILE A 81 -8.84 -2.79 15.28
N ALA A 82 -9.16 -2.62 14.00
CA ALA A 82 -8.62 -3.47 12.94
C ALA A 82 -7.08 -3.34 12.81
N HIS A 83 -6.55 -2.12 12.98
CA HIS A 83 -5.12 -1.82 12.99
C HIS A 83 -4.40 -2.56 14.13
N GLU A 84 -4.87 -2.41 15.37
CA GLU A 84 -4.25 -3.06 16.53
C GLU A 84 -4.36 -4.59 16.50
N LEU A 85 -5.45 -5.11 15.92
CA LEU A 85 -5.59 -6.55 15.70
C LEU A 85 -4.65 -7.06 14.60
N ALA A 86 -4.38 -6.27 13.56
CA ALA A 86 -3.39 -6.61 12.55
C ALA A 86 -1.98 -6.74 13.14
N HIS A 87 -1.64 -5.88 14.09
CA HIS A 87 -0.36 -5.92 14.79
C HIS A 87 -0.10 -7.22 15.57
N GLN A 88 -1.15 -7.99 15.91
CA GLN A 88 -0.97 -9.30 16.53
C GLN A 88 -0.18 -10.26 15.61
N TRP A 89 -0.21 -10.04 14.29
CA TRP A 89 0.66 -10.69 13.32
C TRP A 89 1.85 -9.81 12.90
N PHE A 90 1.57 -8.57 12.50
CA PHE A 90 2.56 -7.61 11.98
C PHE A 90 3.07 -6.68 13.08
N GLY A 91 3.95 -7.21 13.92
CA GLY A 91 4.60 -6.48 15.00
C GLY A 91 4.83 -7.35 16.21
N ASN A 92 3.82 -8.12 16.62
CA ASN A 92 3.92 -9.04 17.75
C ASN A 92 4.48 -10.41 17.34
N LEU A 93 3.79 -11.13 16.43
CA LEU A 93 4.26 -12.44 15.96
C LEU A 93 5.53 -12.33 15.12
N VAL A 94 5.58 -11.36 14.21
CA VAL A 94 6.77 -11.01 13.43
C VAL A 94 7.07 -9.54 13.66
N THR A 95 8.18 -9.26 14.34
CA THR A 95 8.60 -7.89 14.66
C THR A 95 9.67 -7.44 13.68
N MET A 96 9.69 -6.18 13.24
CA MET A 96 10.87 -5.65 12.55
C MET A 96 12.14 -5.87 13.39
N LYS A 97 13.28 -6.10 12.73
CA LYS A 97 14.55 -6.33 13.43
C LYS A 97 15.10 -5.08 14.11
N TRP A 98 14.83 -3.92 13.53
CA TRP A 98 15.17 -2.63 14.08
C TRP A 98 14.24 -1.56 13.52
N TRP A 99 14.19 -0.40 14.18
CA TRP A 99 13.28 0.71 13.88
C TRP A 99 13.44 1.31 12.48
N ASN A 100 14.55 1.02 11.78
CA ASN A 100 14.70 1.42 10.39
C ASN A 100 13.61 0.81 9.49
N ASP A 101 13.09 -0.36 9.86
CA ASP A 101 12.06 -1.10 9.14
C ASP A 101 10.71 -1.08 9.87
N ILE A 102 10.42 -0.06 10.70
CA ILE A 102 9.14 0.04 11.45
C ILE A 102 7.89 -0.03 10.55
N TRP A 103 8.03 0.33 9.28
CA TRP A 103 6.98 0.19 8.27
C TRP A 103 6.49 -1.26 8.07
N LEU A 104 7.31 -2.26 8.39
CA LEU A 104 6.89 -3.68 8.37
C LEU A 104 5.79 -3.97 9.38
N ASN A 105 5.70 -3.18 10.45
CA ASN A 105 4.60 -3.22 11.39
C ASN A 105 3.51 -2.25 10.94
N GLU A 106 3.84 -0.95 10.92
CA GLU A 106 2.86 0.14 10.79
C GLU A 106 2.23 0.23 9.41
N GLY A 107 3.02 0.02 8.35
CA GLY A 107 2.54 0.00 6.98
C GLY A 107 1.62 -1.19 6.71
N PHE A 108 1.95 -2.37 7.28
CA PHE A 108 1.10 -3.55 7.20
C PHE A 108 -0.18 -3.40 8.02
N ALA A 109 -0.11 -2.91 9.26
CA ALA A 109 -1.28 -2.70 10.10
C ALA A 109 -2.23 -1.67 9.46
N THR A 110 -1.67 -0.55 8.98
CA THR A 110 -2.42 0.45 8.20
C THR A 110 -3.07 -0.17 6.97
N TYR A 111 -2.35 -1.01 6.21
CA TYR A 111 -2.94 -1.62 5.03
C TYR A 111 -4.06 -2.62 5.37
N MET A 112 -3.82 -3.46 6.37
CA MET A 112 -4.75 -4.49 6.81
C MET A 112 -6.01 -3.91 7.45
N GLU A 113 -5.98 -2.70 8.01
CA GLU A 113 -7.18 -2.02 8.49
C GLU A 113 -8.19 -1.82 7.34
N TYR A 114 -7.73 -1.46 6.14
CA TYR A 114 -8.59 -1.32 4.97
C TYR A 114 -9.12 -2.67 4.48
N ILE A 115 -8.24 -3.65 4.32
CA ILE A 115 -8.62 -4.96 3.77
C ILE A 115 -9.62 -5.68 4.70
N SER A 116 -9.37 -5.60 6.00
CA SER A 116 -10.17 -6.30 6.98
C SER A 116 -11.50 -5.61 7.25
N VAL A 117 -11.54 -4.28 7.28
CA VAL A 117 -12.79 -3.53 7.47
C VAL A 117 -13.67 -3.59 6.22
N ASP A 118 -13.11 -3.52 5.02
CA ASP A 118 -13.89 -3.71 3.78
C ASP A 118 -14.58 -5.08 3.76
N THR A 119 -13.84 -6.13 4.13
CA THR A 119 -14.39 -7.49 4.13
C THR A 119 -15.41 -7.72 5.26
N THR A 120 -15.20 -7.17 6.46
CA THR A 120 -16.09 -7.38 7.61
C THR A 120 -17.28 -6.41 7.67
N TYR A 121 -17.08 -5.17 7.22
CA TYR A 121 -18.04 -4.08 7.27
C TYR A 121 -18.07 -3.29 5.96
N PRO A 122 -18.41 -3.92 4.82
CA PRO A 122 -18.35 -3.29 3.48
C PRO A 122 -19.23 -2.03 3.35
N LYS A 123 -20.25 -1.90 4.21
CA LYS A 123 -21.10 -0.69 4.26
C LYS A 123 -20.36 0.57 4.72
N LEU A 124 -19.18 0.42 5.33
CA LEU A 124 -18.34 1.55 5.75
C LEU A 124 -17.53 2.14 4.59
N ARG A 125 -17.46 1.47 3.42
CA ARG A 125 -16.78 1.95 2.20
C ARG A 125 -15.38 2.48 2.46
N VAL A 126 -14.56 1.65 3.10
CA VAL A 126 -13.22 2.06 3.53
C VAL A 126 -12.26 2.24 2.36
N GLU A 127 -12.58 1.69 1.18
CA GLU A 127 -11.79 1.91 -0.04
C GLU A 127 -11.67 3.40 -0.40
N ASP A 128 -12.70 4.21 -0.12
CA ASP A 128 -12.71 5.66 -0.35
C ASP A 128 -11.59 6.36 0.47
N TYR A 129 -11.32 5.85 1.67
CA TYR A 129 -10.37 6.42 2.62
C TYR A 129 -8.92 5.94 2.39
N LEU A 130 -8.74 4.82 1.69
CA LEU A 130 -7.41 4.39 1.26
C LEU A 130 -6.82 5.37 0.23
N LEU A 131 -7.65 5.89 -0.68
CA LEU A 131 -7.22 6.94 -1.61
C LEU A 131 -6.71 8.18 -0.89
N ASP A 132 -7.48 8.68 0.09
CA ASP A 132 -7.10 9.83 0.91
C ASP A 132 -5.78 9.57 1.66
N THR A 133 -5.61 8.36 2.21
CA THR A 133 -4.36 7.93 2.84
C THR A 133 -3.16 8.06 1.90
N CYS A 134 -3.32 7.65 0.65
CA CYS A 134 -2.27 7.77 -0.37
C CYS A 134 -2.04 9.21 -0.82
N PHE A 135 -3.07 10.04 -0.92
CA PHE A 135 -2.90 11.47 -1.24
C PHE A 135 -2.18 12.23 -0.13
N VAL A 136 -2.50 11.95 1.13
CA VAL A 136 -1.78 12.50 2.29
C VAL A 136 -0.30 12.08 2.25
N ALA A 137 -0.02 10.82 1.91
CA ALA A 137 1.35 10.34 1.72
C ALA A 137 2.07 11.08 0.59
N ILE A 138 1.45 11.21 -0.59
CA ILE A 138 2.00 11.94 -1.74
C ILE A 138 2.27 13.41 -1.38
N GLY A 139 1.38 14.06 -0.64
CA GLY A 139 1.54 15.45 -0.21
C GLY A 139 2.76 15.67 0.69
N ARG A 140 3.14 14.67 1.50
CA ARG A 140 4.38 14.70 2.30
C ARG A 140 5.60 14.29 1.49
N ASP A 141 5.44 13.26 0.67
CA ASP A 141 6.53 12.61 -0.04
C ASP A 141 7.02 13.39 -1.26
N SER A 142 6.18 14.27 -1.79
CA SER A 142 6.55 15.26 -2.82
C SER A 142 7.39 16.44 -2.31
N LEU A 143 7.73 16.48 -1.01
CA LEU A 143 8.64 17.47 -0.44
C LEU A 143 10.06 16.91 -0.38
N ASN A 144 11.06 17.77 -0.58
CA ASN A 144 12.46 17.35 -0.50
C ASN A 144 12.89 16.91 0.92
N SER A 145 12.15 17.32 1.95
CA SER A 145 12.34 16.89 3.34
C SER A 145 11.73 15.53 3.68
N SER A 146 11.15 14.82 2.70
CA SER A 146 10.69 13.44 2.89
C SER A 146 11.88 12.47 3.06
N ARG A 147 11.58 11.23 3.41
CA ARG A 147 12.57 10.15 3.61
C ARG A 147 12.14 8.87 2.88
N PRO A 148 13.10 7.94 2.61
CA PRO A 148 12.75 6.57 2.23
C PRO A 148 11.90 5.89 3.30
N ILE A 149 11.10 4.89 2.92
CA ILE A 149 10.28 4.11 3.86
C ILE A 149 11.17 3.40 4.89
N SER A 150 12.23 2.75 4.42
CA SER A 150 13.27 2.17 5.27
C SER A 150 14.45 3.13 5.35
N SER A 151 14.67 3.72 6.53
CA SER A 151 15.74 4.69 6.78
C SER A 151 16.37 4.50 8.15
N VAL A 152 17.66 4.81 8.28
CA VAL A 152 18.40 4.62 9.53
C VAL A 152 17.82 5.51 10.64
N ALA A 153 17.64 4.93 11.83
CA ALA A 153 17.29 5.64 13.05
C ALA A 153 18.05 5.02 14.23
N GLU A 154 18.71 5.84 15.04
CA GLU A 154 19.58 5.37 16.13
C GLU A 154 19.16 5.93 17.49
N SER A 155 18.99 7.24 17.59
CA SER A 155 18.56 7.90 18.82
C SER A 155 17.06 7.72 19.08
N PRO A 156 16.59 7.80 20.34
CA PRO A 156 15.16 7.74 20.66
C PRO A 156 14.31 8.78 19.90
N THR A 157 14.87 9.98 19.65
CA THR A 157 14.19 11.02 18.86
C THR A 157 14.03 10.59 17.41
N GLN A 158 15.09 10.11 16.77
CA GLN A 158 15.03 9.61 15.39
C GLN A 158 14.08 8.40 15.27
N ILE A 159 14.11 7.49 16.25
CA ILE A 159 13.18 6.35 16.29
C ILE A 159 11.74 6.85 16.36
N LYS A 160 11.45 7.84 17.21
CA LYS A 160 10.11 8.45 17.29
C LYS A 160 9.69 9.12 16.00
N GLU A 161 10.62 9.75 15.28
CA GLU A 161 10.37 10.38 13.96
C GLU A 161 10.02 9.36 12.87
N MET A 162 10.40 8.09 13.02
CA MET A 162 10.02 7.03 12.08
C MET A 162 8.53 6.68 12.14
N PHE A 163 7.81 7.10 13.19
CA PHE A 163 6.36 6.95 13.30
C PHE A 163 5.64 8.12 12.63
N ASP A 164 5.71 8.17 11.30
CA ASP A 164 5.20 9.26 10.48
C ASP A 164 4.36 8.76 9.29
N THR A 165 3.83 9.69 8.50
CA THR A 165 3.05 9.39 7.29
C THR A 165 3.79 8.48 6.29
N VAL A 166 5.13 8.44 6.28
CA VAL A 166 5.89 7.60 5.35
C VAL A 166 5.83 6.14 5.79
N SER A 167 6.07 5.83 7.07
CA SER A 167 5.99 4.45 7.57
C SER A 167 4.57 3.87 7.50
N TYR A 168 3.57 4.68 7.85
CA TYR A 168 2.16 4.27 7.88
C TYR A 168 1.54 4.29 6.47
N ASN A 169 1.30 5.50 5.95
CA ASN A 169 0.48 5.69 4.76
C ASN A 169 1.21 5.25 3.49
N LYS A 170 2.45 5.70 3.25
CA LYS A 170 3.21 5.29 2.05
C LYS A 170 3.48 3.78 2.08
N GLY A 171 3.83 3.23 3.24
CA GLY A 171 3.94 1.77 3.44
C GLY A 171 2.68 1.02 2.99
N ALA A 172 1.50 1.45 3.45
CA ALA A 172 0.24 0.84 3.04
C ALA A 172 -0.07 0.96 1.55
N CYS A 173 0.18 2.14 0.95
CA CYS A 173 -0.07 2.36 -0.47
C CYS A 173 0.88 1.55 -1.37
N VAL A 174 2.13 1.35 -0.95
CA VAL A 174 3.09 0.49 -1.66
C VAL A 174 2.69 -0.98 -1.56
N LEU A 175 2.17 -1.44 -0.41
CA LEU A 175 1.59 -2.78 -0.27
C LEU A 175 0.32 -2.96 -1.12
N HIS A 176 -0.51 -1.93 -1.23
CA HIS A 176 -1.67 -1.92 -2.12
C HIS A 176 -1.28 -2.11 -3.59
N MET A 177 -0.33 -1.31 -4.06
CA MET A 177 0.25 -1.44 -5.39
C MET A 177 0.84 -2.81 -5.64
N LEU A 178 1.59 -3.35 -4.67
CA LEU A 178 2.18 -4.67 -4.78
C LEU A 178 1.10 -5.76 -4.90
N ARG A 179 0.05 -5.73 -4.08
CA ARG A 179 -1.08 -6.68 -4.17
C ARG A 179 -1.75 -6.61 -5.54
N HIS A 180 -2.01 -5.40 -6.06
CA HIS A 180 -2.62 -5.23 -7.38
C HIS A 180 -1.72 -5.71 -8.52
N TYR A 181 -0.41 -5.62 -8.35
CA TYR A 181 0.57 -6.12 -9.31
C TYR A 181 0.70 -7.65 -9.27
N LEU A 182 0.71 -8.24 -8.07
CA LEU A 182 0.88 -9.69 -7.87
C LEU A 182 -0.40 -10.52 -8.00
N THR A 183 -1.58 -9.90 -7.87
CA THR A 183 -2.88 -10.52 -7.54
C THR A 183 -3.03 -10.88 -6.06
N ASP A 184 -4.29 -10.93 -5.63
CA ASP A 184 -4.68 -11.22 -4.24
C ASP A 184 -4.13 -12.55 -3.73
N GLN A 185 -4.26 -13.61 -4.53
CA GLN A 185 -3.87 -14.95 -4.15
C GLN A 185 -2.37 -15.06 -3.92
N VAL A 186 -1.59 -14.53 -4.85
CA VAL A 186 -0.12 -14.56 -4.80
C VAL A 186 0.40 -13.70 -3.64
N PHE A 187 -0.13 -12.49 -3.50
CA PHE A 187 0.22 -11.61 -2.38
C PHE A 187 -0.08 -12.30 -1.04
N GLN A 188 -1.28 -12.86 -0.87
CA GLN A 188 -1.67 -13.57 0.34
C GLN A 188 -0.73 -14.74 0.64
N ILE A 189 -0.39 -15.57 -0.35
CA ILE A 189 0.54 -16.69 -0.18
C ILE A 189 1.92 -16.19 0.27
N GLY A 190 2.46 -15.14 -0.35
CA GLY A 190 3.74 -14.55 0.04
C GLY A 190 3.76 -14.07 1.49
N ILE A 191 2.69 -13.37 1.90
CA ILE A 191 2.52 -12.90 3.28
C ILE A 191 2.37 -14.06 4.27
N MET A 192 1.64 -15.12 3.92
CA MET A 192 1.54 -16.31 4.76
C MET A 192 2.90 -16.99 4.98
N ARG A 193 3.71 -17.09 3.93
CA ARG A 193 5.08 -17.63 4.04
C ARG A 193 5.95 -16.75 4.93
N TYR A 194 5.91 -15.43 4.74
CA TYR A 194 6.60 -14.46 5.59
C TYR A 194 6.25 -14.66 7.07
N LEU A 195 4.95 -14.63 7.41
CA LEU A 195 4.51 -14.78 8.80
C LEU A 195 4.94 -16.11 9.40
N ARG A 196 4.83 -17.22 8.66
CA ARG A 196 5.25 -18.55 9.13
C ARG A 196 6.76 -18.66 9.32
N ARG A 197 7.55 -18.11 8.38
CA ARG A 197 9.02 -18.17 8.40
C ARG A 197 9.59 -17.42 9.60
N TYR A 198 9.05 -16.25 9.91
CA TYR A 198 9.58 -15.33 10.91
C TYR A 198 8.75 -15.28 12.20
N SER A 199 7.80 -16.21 12.38
CA SER A 199 7.01 -16.35 13.61
C SER A 199 7.91 -16.41 14.84
N TYR A 200 7.58 -15.61 15.85
CA TYR A 200 8.34 -15.45 17.10
C TYR A 200 9.78 -14.97 16.90
N SER A 201 10.03 -14.25 15.82
CA SER A 201 11.34 -13.76 15.41
C SER A 201 11.25 -12.39 14.77
N ASN A 202 12.39 -11.92 14.26
CA ASN A 202 12.51 -10.64 13.62
C ASN A 202 12.71 -10.74 12.10
N ALA A 203 12.26 -9.72 11.38
CA ALA A 203 12.47 -9.59 9.93
C ALA A 203 13.02 -8.20 9.53
N ARG A 204 13.73 -8.16 8.41
CA ARG A 204 14.17 -6.94 7.71
C ARG A 204 13.37 -6.72 6.44
N ASN A 205 13.51 -5.55 5.82
CA ASN A 205 12.91 -5.24 4.50
C ASN A 205 13.12 -6.36 3.46
N GLN A 206 14.34 -6.89 3.36
CA GLN A 206 14.70 -7.95 2.41
C GLN A 206 13.99 -9.28 2.68
N ASP A 207 13.78 -9.62 3.96
CA ASP A 207 13.13 -10.88 4.38
C ASP A 207 11.67 -10.97 3.88
N LEU A 208 10.98 -9.83 3.81
CA LEU A 208 9.65 -9.73 3.21
C LEU A 208 9.71 -9.98 1.71
N TRP A 209 10.60 -9.29 0.99
CA TRP A 209 10.72 -9.45 -0.47
C TRP A 209 11.11 -10.86 -0.87
N ASP A 210 12.03 -11.48 -0.14
CA ASP A 210 12.41 -12.88 -0.35
C ASP A 210 11.20 -13.81 -0.16
N SER A 211 10.36 -13.55 0.84
CA SER A 211 9.17 -14.37 1.12
C SER A 211 8.10 -14.24 0.03
N VAL A 212 7.91 -13.04 -0.53
CA VAL A 212 6.91 -12.77 -1.57
C VAL A 212 7.41 -13.19 -2.95
N ALA A 213 8.69 -12.98 -3.25
CA ALA A 213 9.31 -13.38 -4.51
C ALA A 213 9.44 -14.91 -4.66
N ASN A 214 9.51 -15.63 -3.54
CA ASN A 214 9.63 -17.08 -3.54
C ASN A 214 8.38 -17.75 -4.13
N THR A 215 8.56 -18.75 -4.99
CA THR A 215 7.48 -19.49 -5.69
C THR A 215 7.43 -20.97 -5.29
N CYS A 216 8.19 -21.40 -4.29
CA CYS A 216 8.22 -22.80 -3.84
C CYS A 216 6.83 -23.34 -3.48
N SER A 217 6.68 -24.65 -3.68
CA SER A 217 5.53 -25.40 -3.19
C SER A 217 5.46 -25.37 -1.66
N GLU A 218 4.26 -25.44 -1.08
CA GLU A 218 4.07 -25.46 0.38
C GLU A 218 4.80 -26.64 1.06
N GLU A 219 4.97 -27.76 0.37
CA GLU A 219 5.67 -28.96 0.86
C GLU A 219 7.19 -28.73 0.97
N GLU A 220 7.81 -28.10 -0.02
CA GLU A 220 9.24 -27.77 0.01
C GLU A 220 9.54 -26.73 1.09
N PHE A 221 8.68 -25.72 1.24
CA PHE A 221 8.83 -24.69 2.27
C PHE A 221 8.73 -25.26 3.70
N THR A 222 7.82 -26.22 3.94
CA THR A 222 7.61 -26.82 5.27
C THR A 222 8.66 -27.86 5.66
N SER A 223 9.34 -28.47 4.69
CA SER A 223 10.37 -29.49 4.94
C SER A 223 11.72 -28.92 5.41
N GLY A 224 11.91 -27.60 5.43
CA GLY A 224 13.18 -26.96 5.80
C GLY A 224 14.30 -27.17 4.78
N GLY A 225 14.00 -27.76 3.61
CA GLY A 225 14.93 -27.83 2.48
C GLY A 225 15.34 -26.43 2.04
N HIS A 226 16.61 -26.24 1.71
CA HIS A 226 17.09 -24.97 1.16
C HIS A 226 16.33 -24.67 -0.14
N CYS A 227 15.37 -23.75 -0.07
CA CYS A 227 14.63 -23.20 -1.21
C CYS A 227 15.50 -22.31 -2.11
N TYR A 228 16.82 -22.41 -2.00
CA TYR A 228 17.78 -21.55 -2.69
C TYR A 228 18.71 -22.39 -3.54
N SER A 229 18.42 -22.43 -4.83
CA SER A 229 19.50 -22.39 -5.82
C SER A 229 19.41 -21.03 -6.51
N ASN A 230 20.54 -20.31 -6.63
CA ASN A 230 20.60 -19.03 -7.35
C ASN A 230 20.04 -19.11 -8.78
N SER A 231 19.94 -20.32 -9.35
CA SER A 231 19.37 -20.60 -10.66
C SER A 231 17.84 -20.74 -10.69
N GLN A 232 17.16 -20.95 -9.55
CA GLN A 232 15.70 -21.11 -9.45
C GLN A 232 14.97 -19.83 -9.03
N ALA A 233 15.59 -18.96 -8.23
CA ALA A 233 15.03 -17.64 -7.89
C ALA A 233 14.75 -16.79 -9.15
N ALA A 234 15.55 -16.98 -10.20
CA ALA A 234 15.30 -16.35 -11.48
C ALA A 234 14.09 -16.96 -12.22
N LYS A 235 13.80 -18.25 -12.10
CA LYS A 235 13.07 -18.99 -13.15
C LYS A 235 11.54 -19.10 -13.05
N ASN A 236 10.88 -18.52 -12.07
CA ASN A 236 9.42 -18.62 -11.93
C ASN A 236 8.79 -17.21 -11.79
N ALA A 237 8.15 -16.65 -12.83
CA ALA A 237 6.84 -16.98 -13.42
C ALA A 237 5.64 -16.26 -12.76
N TYR A 238 5.70 -14.93 -12.65
CA TYR A 238 4.49 -14.12 -12.77
C TYR A 238 4.13 -14.10 -14.27
N LEU A 239 3.35 -15.07 -14.73
CA LEU A 239 3.06 -15.36 -16.15
C LEU A 239 2.57 -14.15 -16.98
N TYR A 240 2.10 -13.07 -16.34
CA TYR A 240 1.66 -11.83 -16.96
C TYR A 240 2.73 -10.72 -17.03
N ALA A 241 3.89 -10.89 -16.40
CA ALA A 241 4.93 -9.87 -16.25
C ALA A 241 6.08 -9.97 -17.28
N GLY A 242 6.08 -10.95 -18.18
CA GLY A 242 7.23 -11.22 -19.05
C GLY A 242 8.43 -11.77 -18.26
N GLU A 243 9.48 -12.19 -18.96
CA GLU A 243 10.63 -12.92 -18.39
C GLU A 243 11.29 -12.22 -17.17
N HIS A 244 11.65 -13.02 -16.17
CA HIS A 244 12.55 -12.69 -15.05
C HIS A 244 12.21 -11.39 -14.28
N LEU A 245 11.03 -11.34 -13.65
CA LEU A 245 10.74 -10.30 -12.66
C LEU A 245 11.65 -10.46 -11.42
N ASP A 246 12.54 -9.49 -11.21
CA ASP A 246 13.18 -9.28 -9.93
C ASP A 246 12.31 -8.38 -9.04
N LEU A 247 11.39 -9.00 -8.30
CA LEU A 247 10.46 -8.31 -7.40
C LEU A 247 11.21 -7.55 -6.31
N THR A 248 12.31 -8.12 -5.80
CA THR A 248 13.15 -7.47 -4.80
C THR A 248 13.71 -6.17 -5.35
N THR A 249 14.29 -6.20 -6.55
CA THR A 249 14.81 -4.99 -7.20
C THR A 249 13.71 -3.97 -7.40
N MET A 250 12.52 -4.39 -7.87
CA MET A 250 11.37 -3.50 -8.01
C MET A 250 11.01 -2.83 -6.68
N MET A 251 10.78 -3.60 -5.62
CA MET A 251 10.30 -3.09 -4.34
C MET A 251 11.37 -2.27 -3.59
N ASN A 252 12.65 -2.55 -3.80
CA ASN A 252 13.73 -1.72 -3.29
C ASN A 252 13.67 -0.30 -3.87
N THR A 253 13.24 -0.11 -5.13
CA THR A 253 12.99 1.24 -5.68
C THR A 253 11.83 1.97 -5.00
N TRP A 254 10.98 1.29 -4.24
CA TRP A 254 9.87 1.92 -3.52
C TRP A 254 10.17 2.17 -2.04
N THR A 255 11.03 1.35 -1.43
CA THR A 255 11.33 1.44 0.00
C THR A 255 12.63 2.17 0.33
N LEU A 256 13.63 2.14 -0.56
CA LEU A 256 14.97 2.66 -0.28
C LEU A 256 15.25 4.04 -0.88
N GLN A 257 14.34 4.57 -1.70
CA GLN A 257 14.42 5.95 -2.19
C GLN A 257 13.25 6.80 -1.66
N THR A 258 13.53 8.08 -1.47
CA THR A 258 12.54 9.08 -1.04
C THR A 258 11.70 9.56 -2.21
N GLY A 259 10.50 10.02 -1.95
CA GLY A 259 9.64 10.63 -2.95
C GLY A 259 8.77 9.66 -3.73
N VAL A 260 8.05 10.25 -4.68
CA VAL A 260 7.04 9.62 -5.53
C VAL A 260 7.30 10.00 -6.99
N PRO A 261 7.17 9.06 -7.95
CA PRO A 261 7.35 9.40 -9.35
C PRO A 261 6.13 10.11 -9.94
N LEU A 262 6.40 11.02 -10.87
CA LEU A 262 5.48 11.52 -11.87
C LEU A 262 5.71 10.76 -13.17
N VAL A 263 4.65 10.18 -13.73
CA VAL A 263 4.65 9.57 -15.05
C VAL A 263 4.00 10.52 -16.04
N THR A 264 4.79 11.09 -16.94
CA THR A 264 4.32 11.89 -18.05
C THR A 264 3.97 10.98 -19.23
N VAL A 265 2.75 11.11 -19.73
CA VAL A 265 2.17 10.29 -20.81
C VAL A 265 1.92 11.20 -22.01
N ALA A 266 2.63 10.96 -23.10
CA ALA A 266 2.48 11.70 -24.35
C ALA A 266 2.04 10.77 -25.47
N ARG A 267 0.97 11.13 -26.19
CA ARG A 267 0.49 10.32 -27.31
C ARG A 267 1.24 10.67 -28.61
N GLN A 268 1.72 9.66 -29.32
CA GLN A 268 2.37 9.77 -30.63
C GLN A 268 1.82 8.70 -31.58
N GLY A 269 0.79 9.05 -32.36
CA GLY A 269 0.09 8.10 -33.23
C GLY A 269 -0.56 6.97 -32.43
N SER A 270 -0.19 5.72 -32.75
CA SER A 270 -0.66 4.51 -32.07
C SER A 270 0.03 4.24 -30.71
N ARG A 271 1.03 5.04 -30.34
CA ARG A 271 1.87 4.80 -29.16
C ARG A 271 1.65 5.83 -28.07
N LEU A 272 1.82 5.38 -26.83
CA LEU A 272 2.06 6.25 -25.68
C LEU A 272 3.55 6.24 -25.37
N VAL A 273 4.17 7.41 -25.38
CA VAL A 273 5.52 7.63 -24.88
C VAL A 273 5.41 8.00 -23.40
N LEU A 274 6.13 7.26 -22.59
CA LEU A 274 6.11 7.34 -21.13
C LEU A 274 7.45 7.90 -20.67
N LYS A 275 7.41 8.88 -19.76
CA LYS A 275 8.60 9.40 -19.07
C LYS A 275 8.33 9.41 -17.57
N GLN A 276 9.28 8.93 -16.77
CA GLN A 276 9.21 9.05 -15.32
C GLN A 276 10.24 10.05 -14.79
N GLU A 277 9.85 10.81 -13.77
CA GLU A 277 10.72 11.70 -13.00
C GLU A 277 10.24 11.79 -11.55
N ARG A 278 11.09 12.27 -10.62
CA ARG A 278 10.66 12.49 -9.24
C ARG A 278 9.71 13.70 -9.19
N PHE A 279 8.52 13.51 -8.64
CA PHE A 279 7.60 14.62 -8.44
C PHE A 279 8.02 15.46 -7.22
N LEU A 280 8.09 16.78 -7.41
CA LEU A 280 8.38 17.75 -6.35
C LEU A 280 7.35 18.86 -6.38
N ARG A 281 6.60 19.03 -5.28
CA ARG A 281 5.50 20.01 -5.21
C ARG A 281 5.95 21.45 -5.07
N THR A 282 7.18 21.68 -4.63
CA THR A 282 7.69 23.02 -4.28
C THR A 282 8.84 23.47 -5.17
N THR A 283 9.11 22.74 -6.25
CA THR A 283 10.25 23.01 -7.13
C THR A 283 9.81 22.84 -8.57
N HIS A 284 9.86 23.93 -9.33
CA HIS A 284 9.47 23.91 -10.74
C HIS A 284 10.63 23.36 -11.61
N PRO A 285 10.36 22.70 -12.74
CA PRO A 285 11.42 22.23 -13.67
C PRO A 285 12.37 23.32 -14.19
N SER A 286 11.97 24.60 -14.13
CA SER A 286 12.82 25.74 -14.48
C SER A 286 13.75 26.20 -13.35
N ASP A 287 13.62 25.63 -12.14
CA ASP A 287 14.48 25.95 -11.01
C ASP A 287 15.90 25.42 -11.26
N PRO A 288 16.96 26.22 -11.04
CA PRO A 288 18.34 25.77 -11.20
C PRO A 288 18.72 24.52 -10.40
N ALA A 289 18.05 24.25 -9.27
CA ALA A 289 18.27 23.06 -8.45
C ALA A 289 17.54 21.82 -8.98
N TRP A 290 16.62 21.96 -9.94
CA TRP A 290 15.84 20.84 -10.46
C TRP A 290 16.71 19.66 -10.96
N PRO A 291 17.76 19.87 -11.79
CA PRO A 291 18.55 18.74 -12.30
C PRO A 291 19.22 17.91 -11.21
N SER A 292 19.71 18.54 -10.13
CA SER A 292 20.33 17.81 -9.02
C SER A 292 19.31 17.10 -8.14
N LEU A 293 18.10 17.66 -8.00
CA LEU A 293 17.00 17.05 -7.26
C LEU A 293 16.36 15.84 -7.96
N GLN A 294 16.56 15.72 -9.28
CA GLN A 294 16.14 14.58 -10.10
C GLN A 294 17.18 13.45 -10.20
N GLN A 295 18.45 13.74 -9.88
CA GLN A 295 19.54 12.81 -10.10
C GLN A 295 19.43 11.55 -9.21
N GLY A 296 19.57 10.37 -9.83
CA GLY A 296 19.62 9.09 -9.12
C GLY A 296 18.27 8.46 -8.78
N TYR A 297 17.15 9.07 -9.20
CA TYR A 297 15.81 8.52 -9.00
C TYR A 297 15.34 7.74 -10.22
N LEU A 298 14.96 6.49 -10.00
CA LEU A 298 14.34 5.61 -10.98
C LEU A 298 13.46 4.61 -10.22
N TRP A 299 12.20 4.45 -10.63
CA TRP A 299 11.29 3.45 -10.07
C TRP A 299 11.00 2.36 -11.09
N HIS A 300 10.80 1.14 -10.60
CA HIS A 300 10.18 0.09 -11.38
C HIS A 300 8.66 0.20 -11.19
N ILE A 301 7.99 0.83 -12.16
CA ILE A 301 6.60 1.25 -12.03
C ILE A 301 5.67 0.20 -12.68
N PRO A 302 4.79 -0.46 -11.90
CA PRO A 302 3.82 -1.41 -12.44
C PRO A 302 2.63 -0.64 -13.00
N LEU A 303 2.81 -0.05 -14.18
CA LEU A 303 1.80 0.77 -14.84
C LEU A 303 0.56 -0.06 -15.16
N THR A 304 -0.59 0.52 -14.87
CA THR A 304 -1.88 0.05 -15.36
C THR A 304 -2.50 1.12 -16.25
N TYR A 305 -3.21 0.71 -17.30
CA TYR A 305 -3.99 1.66 -18.09
C TYR A 305 -5.24 1.01 -18.69
N ARG A 306 -6.20 1.86 -19.05
CA ARG A 306 -7.40 1.50 -19.80
C ARG A 306 -7.73 2.54 -20.84
N THR A 307 -8.44 2.12 -21.87
CA THR A 307 -8.84 2.95 -23.02
C THR A 307 -10.36 2.91 -23.19
N ASP A 308 -10.89 3.72 -24.09
CA ASP A 308 -12.27 3.64 -24.55
C ASP A 308 -12.58 2.41 -25.40
N THR A 309 -11.57 1.87 -26.08
CA THR A 309 -11.68 0.71 -26.97
C THR A 309 -11.59 -0.64 -26.25
N SER A 310 -11.13 -0.66 -24.99
CA SER A 310 -10.94 -1.89 -24.22
C SER A 310 -11.37 -1.69 -22.77
N SER A 311 -12.28 -2.56 -22.31
CA SER A 311 -12.67 -2.63 -20.89
C SER A 311 -11.63 -3.34 -20.01
N SER A 312 -10.62 -3.98 -20.60
CA SER A 312 -9.59 -4.72 -19.88
C SER A 312 -8.54 -3.78 -19.31
N ILE A 313 -8.05 -4.07 -18.10
CA ILE A 313 -6.91 -3.36 -17.52
C ILE A 313 -5.63 -3.90 -18.14
N HIS A 314 -4.95 -3.06 -18.90
CA HIS A 314 -3.64 -3.36 -19.46
C HIS A 314 -2.55 -3.07 -18.43
N ARG A 315 -1.46 -3.84 -18.47
CA ARG A 315 -0.36 -3.77 -17.49
C ARG A 315 0.97 -3.70 -18.23
N HIS A 316 1.88 -2.87 -17.72
CA HIS A 316 3.23 -2.70 -18.26
C HIS A 316 4.20 -2.36 -17.12
N LEU A 317 5.36 -3.02 -17.06
CA LEU A 317 6.37 -2.70 -16.05
C LEU A 317 7.42 -1.76 -16.66
N MET A 318 7.37 -0.49 -16.28
CA MET A 318 8.34 0.51 -16.72
C MET A 318 9.58 0.46 -15.81
N THR A 319 10.74 0.11 -16.37
CA THR A 319 12.02 -0.02 -15.66
C THR A 319 13.08 1.00 -16.09
N THR A 320 12.75 1.86 -17.07
CA THR A 320 13.64 2.88 -17.64
C THR A 320 13.07 4.28 -17.42
N LEU A 321 13.89 5.32 -17.58
CA LEU A 321 13.44 6.72 -17.48
C LEU A 321 12.39 7.09 -18.55
N THR A 322 12.51 6.47 -19.72
CA THR A 322 11.60 6.62 -20.86
C THR A 322 11.26 5.27 -21.45
N ASP A 323 10.01 5.09 -21.84
CA ASP A 323 9.48 3.83 -22.36
C ASP A 323 8.31 4.11 -23.32
N SER A 324 7.75 3.08 -23.96
CA SER A 324 6.57 3.23 -24.80
C SER A 324 5.67 2.00 -24.81
N VAL A 325 4.36 2.22 -24.92
CA VAL A 325 3.36 1.15 -25.09
C VAL A 325 2.49 1.41 -26.32
N GLU A 326 2.15 0.34 -27.06
CA GLU A 326 1.21 0.39 -28.19
C GLU A 326 -0.23 0.35 -27.67
N VAL A 327 -1.07 1.28 -28.14
CA VAL A 327 -2.49 1.36 -27.77
C VAL A 327 -3.44 1.35 -28.96
N GLY A 328 -2.95 1.63 -30.17
CA GLY A 328 -3.76 1.73 -31.39
C GLY A 328 -4.16 3.16 -31.74
N GLU A 329 -4.47 3.40 -33.01
CA GLU A 329 -4.83 4.75 -33.50
C GLU A 329 -6.27 5.11 -33.15
N GLU A 330 -7.14 4.12 -33.07
CA GLU A 330 -8.57 4.20 -32.80
C GLU A 330 -8.94 4.62 -31.37
N VAL A 331 -7.98 4.67 -30.45
CA VAL A 331 -8.21 5.05 -29.05
C VAL A 331 -8.61 6.53 -28.97
N GLY A 332 -9.69 6.86 -28.29
CA GLY A 332 -10.11 8.24 -28.02
C GLY A 332 -9.42 8.82 -26.79
N TRP A 333 -9.37 8.06 -25.69
CA TRP A 333 -8.73 8.49 -24.44
C TRP A 333 -7.99 7.34 -23.76
N VAL A 334 -7.00 7.68 -22.93
CA VAL A 334 -6.27 6.72 -22.10
C VAL A 334 -6.27 7.21 -20.66
N LYS A 335 -6.67 6.34 -19.73
CA LYS A 335 -6.52 6.55 -18.29
C LYS A 335 -5.42 5.63 -17.76
N VAL A 336 -4.30 6.21 -17.34
CA VAL A 336 -3.18 5.52 -16.67
C VAL A 336 -3.37 5.54 -15.15
N ASN A 337 -2.84 4.53 -14.46
CA ASN A 337 -3.01 4.25 -13.03
C ASN A 337 -4.49 4.03 -12.67
N VAL A 338 -5.04 2.94 -13.21
CA VAL A 338 -6.44 2.55 -13.02
C VAL A 338 -6.72 2.36 -11.53
N ASP A 339 -7.77 3.01 -11.07
CA ASP A 339 -8.25 2.99 -9.69
C ASP A 339 -7.22 3.47 -8.65
N MET A 340 -6.19 4.22 -9.08
CA MET A 340 -5.08 4.65 -8.22
C MET A 340 -4.39 3.46 -7.51
N ALA A 341 -4.37 2.29 -8.17
CA ALA A 341 -3.72 1.11 -7.62
C ALA A 341 -2.21 1.32 -7.43
N GLY A 342 -1.57 2.20 -8.21
CA GLY A 342 -0.14 2.51 -8.12
C GLY A 342 0.17 3.78 -7.32
N TYR A 343 1.27 3.77 -6.58
CA TYR A 343 1.75 4.93 -5.83
C TYR A 343 2.57 5.89 -6.72
N TYR A 344 1.92 6.50 -7.71
CA TYR A 344 2.56 7.45 -8.63
C TYR A 344 1.54 8.43 -9.22
N LEU A 345 2.01 9.64 -9.54
CA LEU A 345 1.20 10.64 -10.24
C LEU A 345 1.29 10.43 -11.76
N VAL A 346 0.29 10.95 -12.46
CA VAL A 346 0.21 10.92 -13.93
C VAL A 346 -0.04 12.32 -14.45
N HIS A 347 0.80 12.77 -15.38
CA HIS A 347 0.60 13.96 -16.19
C HIS A 347 0.36 13.55 -17.65
N TYR A 348 -0.69 14.08 -18.28
CA TYR A 348 -0.98 13.85 -19.69
C TYR A 348 -0.50 15.06 -20.51
N ASP A 349 0.46 14.85 -21.41
CA ASP A 349 0.99 15.91 -22.28
C ASP A 349 0.14 16.05 -23.56
N GLY A 350 0.26 17.20 -24.23
CA GLY A 350 -0.53 17.52 -25.42
C GLY A 350 -2.05 17.51 -25.13
N PRO A 351 -2.87 16.87 -25.98
CA PRO A 351 -4.34 16.88 -25.82
C PRO A 351 -4.85 15.96 -24.71
N GLY A 352 -4.00 15.16 -24.05
CA GLY A 352 -4.47 14.09 -23.17
C GLY A 352 -5.29 14.55 -21.95
N TRP A 353 -4.99 15.72 -21.38
CA TRP A 353 -5.85 16.31 -20.34
C TRP A 353 -7.18 16.78 -20.91
N ASP A 354 -7.19 17.39 -22.09
CA ASP A 354 -8.42 17.87 -22.73
C ASP A 354 -9.35 16.70 -23.08
N ASP A 355 -8.80 15.59 -23.58
CA ASP A 355 -9.55 14.36 -23.88
C ASP A 355 -10.25 13.81 -22.63
N LEU A 356 -9.55 13.76 -21.49
CA LEU A 356 -10.10 13.29 -20.22
C LEU A 356 -11.09 14.28 -19.61
N ILE A 357 -10.85 15.59 -19.73
CA ILE A 357 -11.79 16.63 -19.29
C ILE A 357 -13.08 16.56 -20.12
N GLN A 358 -12.97 16.34 -21.43
CA GLN A 358 -14.13 16.18 -22.32
C GLN A 358 -14.91 14.92 -21.96
N LEU A 359 -14.22 13.79 -21.73
CA LEU A 359 -14.85 12.56 -21.22
C LEU A 359 -15.62 12.79 -19.92
N LEU A 360 -15.06 13.54 -18.96
CA LEU A 360 -15.73 13.85 -17.70
C LEU A 360 -16.98 14.72 -17.89
N LYS A 361 -16.98 15.64 -18.86
CA LYS A 361 -18.16 16.46 -19.18
C LYS A 361 -19.25 15.66 -19.88
N ASP A 362 -18.86 14.77 -20.79
CA ASP A 362 -19.80 14.02 -21.63
C ASP A 362 -20.33 12.76 -20.92
N ASN A 363 -19.46 12.01 -20.25
CA ASN A 363 -19.80 10.79 -19.53
C ASN A 363 -18.78 10.46 -18.43
N HIS A 364 -18.87 11.15 -17.29
CA HIS A 364 -18.00 10.87 -16.14
C HIS A 364 -18.10 9.44 -15.59
N THR A 365 -19.19 8.70 -15.87
CA THR A 365 -19.36 7.31 -15.41
C THR A 365 -18.60 6.28 -16.25
N ALA A 366 -18.07 6.69 -17.40
CA ALA A 366 -17.07 5.90 -18.13
C ALA A 366 -15.80 5.68 -17.28
N LEU A 367 -15.57 6.54 -16.27
CA LEU A 367 -14.53 6.34 -15.28
C LEU A 367 -15.07 5.88 -13.93
N SER A 368 -14.32 5.02 -13.24
CA SER A 368 -14.62 4.67 -11.84
C SER A 368 -14.55 5.92 -10.96
N PHE A 369 -15.16 5.88 -9.77
CA PHE A 369 -15.04 7.01 -8.85
C PHE A 369 -13.58 7.22 -8.40
N MET A 370 -12.80 6.15 -8.24
CA MET A 370 -11.39 6.23 -7.88
C MET A 370 -10.57 6.92 -8.97
N ASP A 371 -10.82 6.58 -10.25
CA ASP A 371 -10.16 7.23 -11.37
C ASP A 371 -10.51 8.71 -11.47
N ARG A 372 -11.78 9.08 -11.24
CA ARG A 372 -12.20 10.50 -11.21
C ARG A 372 -11.52 11.26 -10.08
N THR A 373 -11.50 10.70 -8.87
CA THR A 373 -10.84 11.31 -7.71
C THR A 373 -9.34 11.47 -7.96
N HIS A 374 -8.68 10.46 -8.53
CA HIS A 374 -7.28 10.51 -8.87
C HIS A 374 -6.97 11.58 -9.95
N LEU A 375 -7.81 11.71 -10.98
CA LEU A 375 -7.64 12.76 -11.99
C LEU A 375 -7.75 14.16 -11.37
N ILE A 376 -8.73 14.38 -10.50
CA ILE A 376 -8.89 15.65 -9.78
C ILE A 376 -7.65 15.92 -8.93
N HIS A 377 -7.20 14.94 -8.14
CA HIS A 377 -6.01 15.07 -7.32
C HIS A 377 -4.78 15.48 -8.14
N ASN A 378 -4.48 14.75 -9.23
CA ASN A 378 -3.31 15.04 -10.05
C ASN A 378 -3.40 16.40 -10.75
N ALA A 379 -4.58 16.78 -11.24
CA ALA A 379 -4.77 18.08 -11.87
C ALA A 379 -4.38 19.22 -10.91
N PHE A 380 -4.74 19.12 -9.62
CA PHE A 380 -4.33 20.12 -8.63
C PHE A 380 -2.84 20.03 -8.27
N GLN A 381 -2.29 18.82 -8.07
CA GLN A 381 -0.87 18.67 -7.73
C GLN A 381 0.07 19.20 -8.83
N LEU A 382 -0.33 19.11 -10.10
CA LEU A 382 0.49 19.55 -11.24
C LEU A 382 0.46 21.07 -11.49
N THR A 383 -0.35 21.82 -10.74
CA THR A 383 -0.46 23.29 -10.86
C THR A 383 0.29 24.06 -9.79
N THR A 384 0.71 23.35 -8.73
CA THR A 384 1.50 23.89 -7.61
C THR A 384 2.97 23.66 -7.86
#